data_AF-U6DJF3-F1
#
_entry.id   AF-U6DJF3-F1
#
_cell.length_a   1.000
_cell.length_b   1.000
_cell.length_c   1.000
_cell.angle_alpha   90.00
_cell.angle_beta   90.00
_cell.angle_gamma   90.00
#
_symmetry.space_group_name_H-M   'P 1'
#
loop_
_entity.id
_entity.type
_entity.pdbx_description
1 polymer ?
#
loop_
_entity_poly.entity_id
_entity_poly.type
_entity_poly.pdbx_seq_one_letter_code
_entity_poly.pdbx_strand_id
1 'polypeptide(L)'
;MGTLLALVVGAALVSSAWGGCVEVDSETEAVYGMTFKILCISCKRRSETTAETFTEWTFRQKGTEEFVKILRYENEVLQLEEDERFEGRVVWNGSRGTKDLQDLSIFITNVTYNHSGDYECHVYRLLFFENYEHNTSVVKKIHLEVVDKANRDMASIVSEIMMYVLIVVLTIWLVAE
;
A
#
# COMPACT_ATOMS: atom_id res chain seq x y z
N MET A 1 17.93 12.38 -44.55
CA MET A 1 16.52 12.49 -44.12
C MET A 1 15.88 11.15 -43.69
N GLY A 2 16.45 9.99 -44.02
CA GLY A 2 15.90 8.67 -43.62
C GLY A 2 16.34 8.15 -42.24
N THR A 3 17.51 8.56 -41.74
CA THR A 3 18.06 8.10 -40.45
C THR A 3 17.38 8.71 -39.23
N LEU A 4 16.90 9.95 -39.33
CA LEU A 4 16.11 10.61 -38.27
C LEU A 4 14.72 10.01 -38.11
N LEU A 5 14.09 9.56 -39.21
CA LEU A 5 12.77 8.91 -39.15
C LEU A 5 12.84 7.55 -38.44
N ALA A 6 13.92 6.79 -38.64
CA ALA A 6 14.12 5.48 -38.01
C ALA A 6 14.29 5.59 -36.48
N LEU A 7 14.98 6.63 -36.00
CA LEU A 7 15.14 6.91 -34.56
C LEU A 7 13.82 7.32 -33.89
N VAL A 8 12.98 8.09 -34.59
CA VAL A 8 11.66 8.51 -34.06
C VAL A 8 10.68 7.33 -34.00
N VAL A 9 10.70 6.43 -34.99
CA VAL A 9 9.88 5.19 -34.95
C VAL A 9 10.39 4.20 -33.90
N GLY A 10 11.71 4.11 -33.70
CA GLY A 10 12.31 3.28 -32.65
C GLY A 10 11.92 3.71 -31.23
N ALA A 11 11.81 5.02 -30.97
CA ALA A 11 11.35 5.54 -29.69
C ALA A 11 9.83 5.35 -29.47
N ALA A 12 9.03 5.35 -30.53
CA ALA A 12 7.59 5.11 -30.47
C ALA A 12 7.21 3.62 -30.25
N LEU A 13 8.15 2.70 -30.47
CA LEU A 13 8.01 1.26 -30.21
C LEU A 13 8.57 0.83 -28.84
N VAL A 14 9.00 1.78 -28.00
CA VAL A 14 9.19 1.48 -26.57
C VAL A 14 7.81 1.21 -26.00
N SER A 15 7.45 -0.07 -26.07
CA SER A 15 6.34 -0.71 -25.40
C SER A 15 5.97 0.10 -24.18
N SER A 16 4.74 0.60 -24.14
CA SER A 16 4.12 0.92 -22.88
C SER A 16 4.42 -0.24 -21.95
N ALA A 17 5.28 -0.01 -20.95
CA ALA A 17 5.47 -1.00 -19.90
C ALA A 17 4.08 -1.10 -19.27
N TRP A 18 3.37 -2.20 -19.56
CA TRP A 18 2.07 -2.43 -18.95
C TRP A 18 2.33 -2.49 -17.45
N GLY A 19 1.87 -1.46 -16.73
CA GLY A 19 2.04 -1.39 -15.29
C GLY A 19 1.38 -2.62 -14.67
N GLY A 20 2.19 -3.48 -14.05
CA GLY A 20 1.70 -4.62 -13.27
C GLY A 20 1.24 -4.14 -11.89
N CYS A 21 0.32 -4.89 -11.29
CA CYS A 21 0.03 -4.73 -9.87
C CYS A 21 1.17 -5.35 -9.05
N VAL A 22 1.66 -4.61 -8.05
CA VAL A 22 2.69 -5.08 -7.12
C VAL A 22 2.15 -4.91 -5.71
N GLU A 23 2.20 -5.98 -4.92
CA GLU A 23 1.87 -5.92 -3.50
C GLU A 23 3.04 -5.35 -2.72
N VAL A 24 2.79 -4.26 -2.00
CA VAL A 24 3.75 -3.60 -1.13
C VAL A 24 3.12 -3.50 0.25
N ASP A 25 3.88 -3.85 1.28
CA ASP A 25 3.42 -3.77 2.65
C ASP A 25 3.31 -2.30 3.11
N SER A 26 2.40 -2.05 4.05
CA SER A 26 2.23 -0.73 4.64
C SER A 26 3.37 -0.41 5.60
N GLU A 27 3.70 0.88 5.71
CA GLU A 27 4.49 1.40 6.81
C GLU A 27 3.82 1.08 8.16
N THR A 28 4.63 0.93 9.21
CA THR A 28 4.18 0.53 10.55
C THR A 28 4.23 1.66 11.58
N GLU A 29 4.85 2.79 11.26
CA GLU A 29 4.97 3.95 12.17
C GLU A 29 4.23 5.16 11.60
N ALA A 30 3.23 5.64 12.33
CA ALA A 30 2.56 6.90 12.04
C ALA A 30 2.99 7.98 13.03
N VAL A 31 3.12 9.22 12.56
CA VAL A 31 3.44 10.34 13.44
C VAL A 31 2.18 11.02 13.96
N TYR A 32 2.15 11.30 15.25
CA TYR A 32 1.07 12.00 15.92
C TYR A 32 0.73 13.34 15.22
N GLY A 33 -0.57 13.61 15.05
CA GLY A 33 -1.10 14.84 14.45
C GLY A 33 -0.95 14.93 12.92
N MET A 34 -0.22 14.02 12.29
CA MET A 34 -0.03 14.00 10.83
C MET A 34 -1.06 13.10 10.13
N THR A 35 -1.11 13.17 8.80
CA THR A 35 -1.88 12.24 7.99
C THR A 35 -1.04 11.01 7.68
N PHE A 36 -1.65 9.83 7.77
CA PHE A 36 -0.97 8.56 7.50
C PHE A 36 -1.75 7.72 6.49
N LYS A 37 -1.03 7.10 5.54
CA LYS A 37 -1.60 6.17 4.56
C LYS A 37 -1.40 4.74 5.04
N ILE A 38 -2.48 4.00 5.23
CA ILE A 38 -2.39 2.55 5.42
C ILE A 38 -2.56 1.89 4.05
N LEU A 39 -1.52 1.19 3.60
CA LEU A 39 -1.53 0.46 2.34
C LEU A 39 -2.23 -0.90 2.52
N CYS A 40 -3.19 -1.19 1.64
CA CYS A 40 -3.74 -2.53 1.47
C CYS A 40 -3.85 -2.82 -0.03
N ILE A 41 -2.88 -3.55 -0.57
CA ILE A 41 -2.87 -3.93 -1.98
C ILE A 41 -3.06 -5.45 -2.06
N SER A 42 -4.02 -5.88 -2.86
CA SER A 42 -4.31 -7.29 -3.14
C SER A 42 -4.41 -7.47 -4.64
N CYS A 43 -3.32 -7.96 -5.23
CA CYS A 43 -3.24 -8.14 -6.67
C CYS A 43 -3.97 -9.41 -7.09
N LYS A 44 -4.64 -9.35 -8.25
CA LYS A 44 -5.15 -10.59 -8.86
C LYS A 44 -3.96 -11.40 -9.38
N ARG A 45 -4.05 -12.72 -9.25
CA ARG A 45 -3.05 -13.64 -9.82
C ARG A 45 -2.94 -13.50 -11.34
N ARG A 46 -4.05 -13.15 -11.99
CA ARG A 46 -4.19 -12.96 -13.43
C ARG A 46 -4.91 -11.62 -13.68
N SER A 47 -4.24 -10.67 -14.34
CA SER A 47 -4.73 -9.30 -14.48
C SER A 47 -5.97 -9.19 -15.38
N GLU A 48 -6.06 -10.06 -16.39
CA GLU A 48 -7.11 -10.03 -17.41
C GLU A 48 -8.48 -10.58 -16.92
N THR A 49 -8.52 -11.31 -15.81
CA THR A 49 -9.77 -11.86 -15.27
C THR A 49 -10.63 -10.74 -14.69
N THR A 50 -11.86 -10.56 -15.17
CA THR A 50 -12.78 -9.55 -14.63
C THR A 50 -13.21 -9.91 -13.22
N ALA A 51 -13.33 -8.89 -12.36
CA ALA A 51 -13.68 -9.09 -10.97
C ALA A 51 -14.51 -7.94 -10.42
N GLU A 52 -15.36 -8.24 -9.45
CA GLU A 52 -15.97 -7.26 -8.57
C GLU A 52 -15.41 -7.48 -7.17
N THR A 53 -14.95 -6.41 -6.53
CA THR A 53 -14.30 -6.47 -5.22
C THR A 53 -14.98 -5.48 -4.27
N PHE A 54 -15.18 -5.91 -3.03
CA PHE A 54 -15.49 -5.04 -1.92
C PHE A 54 -14.54 -5.33 -0.76
N THR A 55 -14.41 -4.36 0.14
CA THR A 55 -13.52 -4.49 1.30
C THR A 55 -14.19 -4.09 2.58
N GLU A 56 -13.79 -4.76 3.65
CA GLU A 56 -14.14 -4.43 5.01
C GLU A 56 -12.85 -4.23 5.79
N TRP A 57 -12.72 -3.08 6.45
CA TRP A 57 -11.63 -2.90 7.40
C TRP A 57 -12.14 -3.13 8.82
N THR A 58 -11.31 -3.83 9.57
CA THR A 58 -11.48 -4.04 10.99
C THR A 58 -10.26 -3.54 11.74
N PHE A 59 -10.47 -3.05 12.94
CA PHE A 59 -9.45 -2.47 13.79
C PHE A 59 -9.54 -3.04 15.20
N ARG A 60 -8.39 -3.36 15.76
CA ARG A 60 -8.22 -3.73 17.16
C ARG A 60 -7.24 -2.77 17.80
N GLN A 61 -7.70 -2.05 18.83
CA GLN A 61 -6.85 -1.10 19.54
C GLN A 61 -5.80 -1.83 20.38
N LYS A 62 -4.61 -1.24 20.51
CA LYS A 62 -3.55 -1.76 21.40
C LYS A 62 -4.09 -1.92 22.83
N GLY A 63 -4.04 -3.16 23.34
CA GLY A 63 -4.53 -3.50 24.68
C GLY A 63 -5.98 -3.97 24.77
N THR A 64 -6.70 -4.01 23.64
CA THR A 64 -8.03 -4.64 23.53
C THR A 64 -7.95 -5.96 22.77
N GLU A 65 -8.90 -6.88 22.99
CA GLU A 65 -8.90 -8.20 22.36
C GLU A 65 -9.73 -8.27 21.07
N GLU A 66 -10.77 -7.43 20.95
CA GLU A 66 -11.78 -7.53 19.88
C GLU A 66 -11.47 -6.66 18.66
N PHE A 67 -11.77 -7.20 17.48
CA PHE A 67 -11.77 -6.45 16.23
C PHE A 67 -13.14 -5.82 15.99
N VAL A 68 -13.15 -4.52 15.75
CA VAL A 68 -14.36 -3.76 15.41
C VAL A 68 -14.27 -3.36 13.95
N LYS A 69 -15.36 -3.53 13.19
CA LYS A 69 -15.45 -3.07 11.81
C LYS A 69 -15.50 -1.54 11.79
N ILE A 70 -14.63 -0.91 11.02
CA ILE A 70 -14.53 0.55 10.94
C ILE A 70 -15.09 1.12 9.65
N LEU A 71 -15.02 0.37 8.55
CA LEU A 71 -15.57 0.78 7.26
C LEU A 71 -15.82 -0.40 6.34
N ARG A 72 -16.70 -0.18 5.38
CA ARG A 72 -16.93 -1.02 4.22
C ARG A 72 -16.88 -0.16 2.96
N TYR A 73 -16.20 -0.63 1.93
CA TYR A 73 -16.17 0.03 0.62
C TYR A 73 -16.65 -0.92 -0.47
N GLU A 74 -17.74 -0.55 -1.12
CA GLU A 74 -18.44 -1.37 -2.11
C GLU A 74 -19.13 -0.48 -3.14
N ASN A 75 -19.05 -0.85 -4.42
CA ASN A 75 -19.72 -0.13 -5.52
C ASN A 75 -19.45 1.39 -5.50
N GLU A 76 -18.20 1.78 -5.27
CA GLU A 76 -17.73 3.17 -5.20
C GLU A 76 -18.24 4.00 -4.01
N VAL A 77 -18.98 3.38 -3.08
CA VAL A 77 -19.49 4.02 -1.88
C VAL A 77 -18.66 3.60 -0.67
N LEU A 78 -18.15 4.59 0.06
CA LEU A 78 -17.52 4.40 1.36
C LEU A 78 -18.58 4.48 2.45
N GLN A 79 -18.77 3.39 3.18
CA GLN A 79 -19.61 3.30 4.37
C GLN A 79 -18.69 3.27 5.59
N LEU A 80 -18.74 4.32 6.41
CA LEU A 80 -18.04 4.36 7.70
C LEU A 80 -18.98 3.85 8.79
N GLU A 81 -18.45 3.06 9.71
CA GLU A 81 -19.17 2.67 10.91
C GLU A 81 -19.12 3.78 11.97
N GLU A 82 -20.08 3.79 12.88
CA GLU A 82 -20.16 4.77 13.98
C GLU A 82 -19.13 4.44 15.08
N ASP A 83 -17.87 4.74 14.80
CA ASP A 83 -16.78 4.70 15.77
C ASP A 83 -16.21 6.11 15.96
N GLU A 84 -16.37 6.68 17.16
CA GLU A 84 -15.91 8.02 17.53
C GLU A 84 -14.41 8.24 17.26
N ARG A 85 -13.61 7.17 17.25
CA ARG A 85 -12.17 7.25 16.99
C ARG A 85 -11.88 7.62 15.53
N PHE A 86 -12.71 7.15 14.61
CA PHE A 86 -12.49 7.27 13.16
C PHE A 86 -13.41 8.28 12.48
N GLU A 87 -14.41 8.80 13.19
CA GLU A 87 -15.38 9.77 12.68
C GLU A 87 -14.69 11.02 12.09
N GLY A 88 -15.01 11.31 10.82
CA GLY A 88 -14.50 12.50 10.11
C GLY A 88 -13.00 12.48 9.77
N ARG A 89 -12.28 11.38 10.02
CA ARG A 89 -10.82 11.29 9.81
C ARG A 89 -10.40 10.37 8.68
N VAL A 90 -11.22 9.36 8.39
CA VAL A 90 -10.90 8.32 7.41
C VAL A 90 -11.32 8.73 6.01
N VAL A 91 -10.40 8.60 5.05
CA VAL A 91 -10.62 8.94 3.65
C VAL A 91 -10.17 7.79 2.75
N TRP A 92 -10.98 7.47 1.74
CA TRP A 92 -10.63 6.45 0.75
C TRP A 92 -9.50 6.90 -0.19
N ASN A 93 -8.44 6.11 -0.30
CA ASN A 93 -7.33 6.34 -1.22
C ASN A 93 -6.92 5.08 -2.01
N GLY A 94 -7.86 4.16 -2.20
CA GLY A 94 -7.68 3.02 -3.08
C GLY A 94 -8.02 3.36 -4.52
N SER A 95 -8.25 2.30 -5.31
CA SER A 95 -8.73 2.37 -6.68
C SER A 95 -10.09 3.10 -6.74
N ARG A 96 -10.30 3.91 -7.78
CA ARG A 96 -11.53 4.69 -8.02
C ARG A 96 -11.95 4.52 -9.48
N GLY A 97 -13.24 4.65 -9.78
CA GLY A 97 -13.74 4.52 -11.16
C GLY A 97 -13.84 3.07 -11.64
N THR A 98 -13.74 2.08 -10.75
CA THR A 98 -13.76 0.66 -11.08
C THR A 98 -14.32 -0.16 -9.93
N LYS A 99 -14.99 -1.26 -10.25
CA LYS A 99 -15.41 -2.28 -9.29
C LYS A 99 -14.31 -3.34 -9.03
N ASP A 100 -13.32 -3.41 -9.91
CA ASP A 100 -12.18 -4.31 -9.78
C ASP A 100 -11.08 -3.64 -8.94
N LEU A 101 -11.28 -3.63 -7.63
CA LEU A 101 -10.37 -2.98 -6.69
C LEU A 101 -9.14 -3.86 -6.45
N GLN A 102 -7.96 -3.30 -6.71
CA GLN A 102 -6.67 -3.92 -6.39
C GLN A 102 -5.91 -3.15 -5.30
N ASP A 103 -6.02 -1.81 -5.31
CA ASP A 103 -5.58 -0.95 -4.21
C ASP A 103 -6.79 -0.59 -3.34
N LEU A 104 -6.74 -0.93 -2.05
CA LEU A 104 -7.80 -0.73 -1.06
C LEU A 104 -7.33 0.15 0.10
N SER A 105 -6.33 0.98 -0.15
CA SER A 105 -5.68 1.83 0.85
C SER A 105 -6.60 2.91 1.41
N ILE A 106 -6.38 3.24 2.69
CA ILE A 106 -7.10 4.30 3.40
C ILE A 106 -6.13 5.34 3.94
N PHE A 107 -6.61 6.57 4.05
CA PHE A 107 -5.93 7.65 4.76
C PHE A 107 -6.60 7.88 6.09
N ILE A 108 -5.80 8.05 7.14
CA ILE A 108 -6.24 8.57 8.44
C ILE A 108 -5.65 9.96 8.59
N THR A 109 -6.51 10.97 8.64
CA THR A 109 -6.11 12.37 8.89
C THR A 109 -6.06 12.66 10.38
N ASN A 110 -5.13 13.51 10.79
CA ASN A 110 -4.93 13.90 12.19
C ASN A 110 -4.84 12.66 13.12
N VAL A 111 -3.78 11.88 12.93
CA VAL A 111 -3.53 10.64 13.66
C VAL A 111 -3.36 10.91 15.16
N THR A 112 -3.94 10.06 16.00
CA THR A 112 -3.83 10.11 17.46
C THR A 112 -3.39 8.77 18.01
N TYR A 113 -2.97 8.74 19.27
CA TYR A 113 -2.58 7.50 19.96
C TYR A 113 -3.66 6.41 19.98
N ASN A 114 -4.93 6.79 19.85
CA ASN A 114 -6.04 5.84 19.82
C ASN A 114 -6.11 5.03 18.52
N HIS A 115 -5.39 5.46 17.47
CA HIS A 115 -5.26 4.73 16.21
C HIS A 115 -4.12 3.69 16.24
N SER A 116 -3.40 3.58 17.36
CA SER A 116 -2.36 2.55 17.53
C SER A 116 -2.99 1.19 17.79
N GLY A 117 -2.59 0.17 17.03
CA GLY A 117 -3.18 -1.15 17.10
C GLY A 117 -3.00 -1.98 15.82
N ASP A 118 -3.84 -2.99 15.68
CA ASP A 118 -3.84 -3.90 14.54
C ASP A 118 -5.02 -3.61 13.62
N TYR A 119 -4.73 -3.46 12.33
CA TYR A 119 -5.70 -3.29 11.27
C TYR A 119 -5.75 -4.56 10.43
N GLU A 120 -6.95 -5.02 10.09
CA GLU A 120 -7.14 -6.07 9.11
C GLU A 120 -8.03 -5.57 7.97
N CYS A 121 -7.49 -5.66 6.75
CA CYS A 121 -8.18 -5.36 5.50
C CYS A 121 -8.66 -6.69 4.90
N HIS A 122 -9.97 -6.90 4.92
CA HIS A 122 -10.64 -8.08 4.38
C HIS A 122 -11.08 -7.78 2.96
N VAL A 123 -10.43 -8.41 1.99
CA VAL A 123 -10.69 -8.23 0.56
C VAL A 123 -11.55 -9.39 0.07
N TYR A 124 -12.79 -9.10 -0.30
CA TYR A 124 -13.72 -10.07 -0.86
C TYR A 124 -13.85 -9.81 -2.36
N ARG A 125 -13.55 -10.82 -3.16
CA ARG A 125 -13.50 -10.69 -4.62
C ARG A 125 -14.27 -11.79 -5.29
N LEU A 126 -15.22 -11.40 -6.14
CA LEU A 126 -15.94 -12.25 -7.06
C LEU A 126 -15.27 -12.19 -8.43
N LEU A 127 -14.65 -13.28 -8.85
CA LEU A 127 -14.00 -13.44 -10.15
C LEU A 127 -15.00 -14.01 -11.14
N PHE A 128 -15.11 -13.39 -12.32
CA PHE A 128 -15.96 -13.86 -13.40
C PHE A 128 -15.10 -14.60 -14.44
N PHE A 129 -15.36 -15.89 -14.58
CA PHE A 129 -14.83 -16.70 -15.68
C PHE A 129 -15.94 -16.96 -16.70
N GLU A 130 -15.58 -17.46 -17.89
CA GLU A 130 -16.55 -17.69 -18.98
C GLU A 130 -17.71 -18.61 -18.58
N ASN A 131 -17.48 -19.57 -17.67
CA ASN A 131 -18.43 -20.63 -17.35
C ASN A 131 -18.84 -20.71 -15.88
N TYR A 132 -18.22 -19.92 -14.99
CA TYR A 132 -18.52 -19.95 -13.56
C TYR A 132 -18.00 -18.68 -12.86
N GLU A 133 -18.52 -18.44 -11.67
CA GLU A 133 -18.05 -17.39 -10.78
C GLU A 133 -17.31 -18.00 -9.60
N HIS A 134 -16.23 -17.34 -9.16
CA HIS A 134 -15.42 -17.81 -8.04
C HIS A 134 -15.24 -16.70 -7.01
N ASN A 135 -15.69 -16.97 -5.78
CA ASN A 135 -15.50 -16.05 -4.67
C ASN A 135 -14.19 -16.37 -3.94
N THR A 136 -13.40 -15.34 -3.67
CA THR A 136 -12.13 -15.42 -2.95
C THR A 136 -12.08 -14.37 -1.87
N SER A 137 -11.48 -14.70 -0.73
CA SER A 137 -11.28 -13.78 0.39
C SER A 137 -9.81 -13.77 0.81
N VAL A 138 -9.23 -12.59 0.96
CA VAL A 138 -7.85 -12.41 1.44
C VAL A 138 -7.87 -11.43 2.60
N VAL A 139 -7.14 -11.75 3.67
CA VAL A 139 -6.98 -10.87 4.83
C VAL A 139 -5.54 -10.36 4.86
N LYS A 140 -5.37 -9.04 4.82
CA LYS A 140 -4.08 -8.37 5.00
C LYS A 140 -4.05 -7.76 6.40
N LYS A 141 -3.00 -8.08 7.17
CA LYS A 141 -2.83 -7.61 8.55
C LYS A 141 -1.74 -6.55 8.59
N ILE A 142 -2.03 -5.42 9.22
CA ILE A 142 -1.13 -4.28 9.34
C ILE A 142 -1.07 -3.88 10.81
N HIS A 143 0.14 -3.87 11.37
CA HIS A 143 0.37 -3.35 12.71
C HIS A 143 0.81 -1.89 12.61
N LEU A 144 0.10 -1.00 13.31
CA LEU A 144 0.39 0.42 13.32
C LEU A 144 0.73 0.90 14.73
N GLU A 145 1.90 1.53 14.87
CA GLU A 145 2.31 2.22 16.07
C GLU A 145 2.37 3.74 15.82
N VAL A 146 1.88 4.52 16.78
CA VAL A 146 1.87 5.98 16.70
C VAL A 146 2.99 6.54 17.56
N VAL A 147 3.87 7.33 16.94
CA VAL A 147 5.06 7.93 17.56
C VAL A 147 5.00 9.46 17.50
N ASP A 148 5.68 10.15 18.43
CA ASP A 148 5.77 11.61 18.43
C ASP A 148 6.62 12.16 17.26
N LYS A 149 7.62 11.39 16.82
CA LYS A 149 8.59 11.78 15.82
C LYS A 149 8.93 10.60 14.93
N ALA A 150 9.00 10.83 13.62
CA ALA A 150 9.43 9.81 12.66
C ALA A 150 10.85 9.32 12.97
N ASN A 151 11.00 8.01 13.11
CA ASN A 151 12.30 7.37 13.19
C ASN A 151 12.89 7.21 11.79
N ARG A 152 14.21 7.38 11.67
CA ARG A 152 14.90 7.08 10.42
C ARG A 152 15.11 5.57 10.33
N ASP A 153 14.78 5.00 9.18
CA ASP A 153 14.96 3.57 8.94
C ASP A 153 16.42 3.14 9.20
N MET A 154 16.57 2.05 9.96
CA MET A 154 17.87 1.46 10.30
C MET A 154 18.65 1.10 9.04
N ALA A 155 18.00 0.62 7.99
CA ALA A 155 18.67 0.29 6.74
C ALA A 155 19.27 1.53 6.06
N SER A 156 18.59 2.68 6.12
CA SER A 156 19.13 3.96 5.65
C SER A 156 20.37 4.39 6.45
N ILE A 157 20.32 4.26 7.77
CA ILE A 157 21.47 4.59 8.64
C ILE A 157 22.66 3.68 8.34
N VAL A 158 22.43 2.36 8.28
CA VAL A 158 23.49 1.37 8.08
C VAL A 158 24.08 1.47 6.67
N SER A 159 23.27 1.66 5.63
CA SER A 159 23.76 1.81 4.25
C SER A 159 24.64 3.04 4.08
N GLU A 160 24.30 4.16 4.72
CA GLU A 160 25.12 5.36 4.72
C GLU A 160 26.48 5.12 5.39
N ILE A 161 26.51 4.49 6.56
CA ILE A 161 27.76 4.15 7.26
C ILE A 161 28.60 3.17 6.41
N MET A 162 27.98 2.13 5.87
CA MET A 162 28.66 1.14 5.03
C MET A 162 29.25 1.77 3.77
N MET A 163 28.56 2.72 3.15
CA MET A 163 29.10 3.49 2.01
C MET A 163 30.39 4.22 2.39
N TYR A 164 30.41 4.95 3.52
CA TYR A 164 31.62 5.64 3.96
C TYR A 164 32.79 4.69 4.26
N VAL A 165 32.51 3.56 4.93
CA VAL A 165 33.53 2.54 5.25
C VAL A 165 34.11 1.95 3.96
N LEU A 166 33.27 1.60 2.98
CA LEU A 166 33.71 1.07 1.70
C LEU A 166 34.58 2.08 0.94
N ILE A 167 34.22 3.36 0.93
CA ILE A 167 35.03 4.41 0.31
C ILE A 167 36.41 4.48 0.96
N VAL A 168 36.49 4.52 2.29
CA VAL A 168 37.79 4.61 3.01
C VAL A 168 38.67 3.39 2.70
N VAL A 169 38.14 2.17 2.80
CA VAL A 169 38.90 0.95 2.54
C VAL A 169 39.39 0.89 1.09
N LEU A 170 38.54 1.21 0.11
CA LEU A 170 38.92 1.24 -1.29
C LEU A 170 39.98 2.31 -1.59
N THR A 171 39.90 3.49 -0.95
CA THR A 171 40.94 4.52 -1.11
C THR A 171 42.28 4.11 -0.52
N ILE A 172 42.30 3.47 0.65
CA ILE A 172 43.54 2.95 1.25
C ILE A 172 44.15 1.87 0.35
N TRP A 173 43.32 0.96 -0.17
CA TRP A 173 43.77 -0.09 -1.07
C TRP A 173 44.40 0.46 -2.35
N LEU A 174 43.75 1.44 -2.99
CA LEU A 174 44.28 2.12 -4.18
C LEU A 174 45.60 2.88 -3.94
N VAL A 175 45.89 3.30 -2.70
CA VAL A 175 47.14 3.98 -2.36
C VAL A 175 48.27 2.99 -2.05
N ALA A 176 47.94 1.77 -1.65
CA ALA A 176 48.91 0.73 -1.30
C ALA A 176 49.42 -0.07 -2.51
N GLU A 177 48.75 0.02 -3.65
CA GLU A 177 49.14 -0.58 -4.94
C GLU A 177 49.81 0.44 -5.87
#